data_AF-A0A6F9C7D1-F1
#
_entry.id   AF-A0A6F9C7D1-F1
#
_cell.length_a   1.000
_cell.length_b   1.000
_cell.length_c   1.000
_cell.angle_alpha   90.00
_cell.angle_beta   90.00
_cell.angle_gamma   90.00
#
_symmetry.space_group_name_H-M   'P 1'
#
loop_
_entity.id
_entity.type
_entity.pdbx_description
1 polymer ?
#
loop_
_entity_poly.entity_id
_entity_poly.type
_entity_poly.pdbx_seq_one_letter_code
_entity_poly.pdbx_strand_id
1 'polypeptide(L)'
;MAFRVENMSFKQGQEMTFTGKTKSGATKFSINIGHDSDNFALHFNPRFDNGQIVCNSLSGGSWGDEQKDGHFPFQDGEQFKIITICLKDSTLPCLTAADCKTH
;
A
#
# COMPACT_ATOMS: atom_id res chain seq x y z
N MET A 1 -9.73 10.00 -7.94
CA MET A 1 -10.15 10.55 -6.63
C MET A 1 -9.19 10.00 -5.61
N ALA A 2 -8.58 10.87 -4.79
CA ALA A 2 -7.67 10.46 -3.73
C ALA A 2 -8.33 10.73 -2.38
N PHE A 3 -8.24 9.75 -1.47
CA PHE A 3 -8.58 9.94 -0.06
C PHE A 3 -7.27 10.23 0.68
N ARG A 4 -7.25 11.30 1.47
CA ARG A 4 -6.06 11.73 2.21
C ARG A 4 -6.43 11.93 3.67
N VAL A 5 -5.57 11.41 4.54
CA VAL A 5 -5.62 11.67 5.98
C VAL A 5 -4.30 12.32 6.37
N GLU A 6 -4.38 13.41 7.11
CA GLU A 6 -3.22 14.20 7.56
C GLU A 6 -3.18 14.25 9.09
N ASN A 7 -2.05 14.69 9.65
CA ASN A 7 -1.86 14.84 11.09
C ASN A 7 -2.05 13.53 11.88
N MET A 8 -1.69 12.39 11.28
CA MET A 8 -1.67 11.10 11.96
C MET A 8 -0.28 10.80 12.53
N SER A 9 -0.25 10.22 13.73
CA SER A 9 0.96 9.60 14.26
C SER A 9 0.91 8.09 14.03
N PHE A 10 1.87 7.55 13.28
CA PHE A 10 2.06 6.12 13.11
C PHE A 10 3.44 5.74 13.64
N LYS A 11 3.47 5.00 14.75
CA LYS A 11 4.67 4.69 15.52
C LYS A 11 4.98 3.20 15.43
N GLN A 12 6.23 2.87 15.71
CA GLN A 12 6.70 1.50 15.76
C GLN A 12 5.79 0.61 16.63
N GLY A 13 5.45 -0.57 16.12
CA GLY A 13 4.58 -1.55 16.76
C GLY A 13 3.09 -1.29 16.57
N GLN A 14 2.69 -0.18 15.94
CA GLN A 14 1.30 0.08 15.63
C GLN A 14 0.87 -0.64 14.34
N GLU A 15 -0.39 -1.05 14.34
CA GLU A 15 -1.08 -1.63 13.19
C GLU A 15 -2.02 -0.59 12.58
N MET A 16 -2.08 -0.55 11.25
CA MET A 16 -3.07 0.19 10.48
C MET A 16 -3.80 -0.77 9.54
N THR A 17 -5.13 -0.76 9.59
CA THR A 17 -5.97 -1.56 8.70
C THR A 17 -6.61 -0.63 7.66
N PHE A 18 -6.50 -1.02 6.38
CA PHE A 18 -7.21 -0.42 5.27
C PHE A 18 -8.25 -1.41 4.74
N THR A 19 -9.50 -0.97 4.64
CA THR A 19 -10.55 -1.72 3.98
C THR A 19 -11.06 -0.90 2.82
N GLY A 20 -11.19 -1.52 1.66
CA GLY A 20 -11.62 -0.82 0.46
C GLY A 20 -12.23 -1.75 -0.57
N LYS A 21 -12.78 -1.13 -1.61
CA LYS A 21 -13.31 -1.82 -2.78
C LYS A 21 -12.83 -1.05 -4.01
N THR A 22 -12.24 -1.74 -4.97
CA THR A 22 -11.89 -1.08 -6.24
C THR A 22 -13.15 -0.86 -7.09
N LYS A 23 -13.12 0.17 -7.93
CA LYS A 23 -14.13 0.32 -8.98
C LYS A 23 -13.90 -0.79 -10.00
N SER A 24 -14.98 -1.36 -10.54
CA SER A 24 -14.86 -2.32 -11.64
C SER A 24 -14.10 -1.70 -12.82
N GLY A 25 -13.19 -2.48 -13.41
CA GLY A 25 -12.26 -2.05 -14.44
C GLY A 25 -11.05 -1.28 -13.92
N ALA A 26 -10.75 -1.32 -12.62
CA ALA A 26 -9.56 -0.66 -12.10
C ALA A 26 -8.29 -1.40 -12.55
N THR A 27 -7.33 -0.67 -13.11
CA THR A 27 -6.04 -1.26 -13.49
C THR A 27 -5.05 -1.29 -12.33
N LYS A 28 -5.21 -0.40 -11.34
CA LYS A 28 -4.37 -0.31 -10.14
C LYS A 28 -5.01 0.54 -9.05
N PHE A 29 -4.52 0.41 -7.82
CA PHE A 29 -4.69 1.39 -6.75
C PHE A 29 -3.40 1.56 -5.95
N SER A 30 -3.30 2.60 -5.12
CA SER A 30 -2.12 2.80 -4.29
C SER A 30 -2.48 3.29 -2.89
N ILE A 31 -1.73 2.81 -1.90
CA ILE A 31 -1.72 3.31 -0.53
C ILE A 31 -0.35 3.93 -0.28
N ASN A 32 -0.34 5.22 0.08
CA ASN A 32 0.88 5.96 0.35
C ASN A 32 0.93 6.31 1.84
N ILE A 33 2.00 5.93 2.51
CA ILE A 33 2.28 6.26 3.91
C ILE A 33 3.60 7.02 3.95
N GLY A 34 3.56 8.22 4.51
CA GLY A 34 4.70 9.12 4.48
C GLY A 34 4.51 10.38 5.30
N HIS A 35 5.54 11.21 5.28
CA HIS A 35 5.56 12.50 5.95
C HIS A 35 4.75 13.54 5.19
N ASP A 36 4.92 13.57 3.86
CA ASP A 36 4.26 14.50 2.95
C ASP A 36 4.17 13.90 1.54
N SER A 37 3.71 14.69 0.56
CA SER A 37 3.52 14.24 -0.83
C SER A 37 4.81 13.88 -1.57
N ASP A 38 5.96 14.34 -1.08
CA ASP A 38 7.26 14.14 -1.70
C ASP A 38 8.11 13.10 -0.95
N ASN A 39 7.62 12.61 0.20
CA ASN A 39 8.33 11.71 1.10
C ASN A 39 7.43 10.57 1.59
N PHE A 40 7.37 9.48 0.82
CA PHE A 40 6.67 8.25 1.18
C PHE A 40 7.64 7.19 1.70
N ALA A 41 7.42 6.77 2.95
CA ALA A 41 8.10 5.61 3.51
C ALA A 41 7.59 4.29 2.89
N LEU A 42 6.32 4.27 2.47
CA LEU A 42 5.71 3.17 1.74
C LEU A 42 4.78 3.70 0.65
N HIS A 43 5.02 3.28 -0.58
CA HIS A 43 4.09 3.31 -1.70
C HIS A 43 3.72 1.87 -2.03
N PHE A 44 2.54 1.43 -1.60
CA PHE A 44 2.00 0.11 -1.89
C PHE A 44 1.06 0.21 -3.08
N ASN A 45 1.41 -0.42 -4.20
CA ASN A 45 0.70 -0.28 -5.47
C ASN A 45 0.38 -1.64 -6.12
N PRO A 46 -0.77 -2.25 -5.78
CA PRO A 46 -1.32 -3.37 -6.52
C PRO A 46 -1.71 -2.97 -7.94
N ARG A 47 -1.24 -3.75 -8.92
CA ARG A 47 -1.47 -3.57 -10.35
C ARG A 47 -2.18 -4.83 -10.91
N PHE A 48 -3.47 -4.69 -11.22
CA PHE A 48 -4.32 -5.79 -11.70
C PHE A 48 -3.94 -6.26 -13.09
N ASP A 49 -3.45 -5.36 -13.94
CA ASP A 49 -3.02 -5.64 -15.31
C ASP A 49 -1.88 -6.67 -15.41
N ASN A 50 -1.01 -6.69 -14.41
CA ASN A 50 0.15 -7.58 -14.34
C ASN A 50 0.03 -8.62 -13.22
N GLY A 51 -1.04 -8.59 -12.42
CA GLY A 51 -1.21 -9.48 -11.27
C GLY A 51 -0.03 -9.41 -10.29
N GLN A 52 0.44 -8.20 -9.97
CA GLN A 52 1.58 -8.00 -9.08
C GLN A 52 1.37 -6.82 -8.14
N ILE A 53 2.00 -6.89 -6.98
CA ILE A 53 2.11 -5.78 -6.04
C ILE A 53 3.47 -5.14 -6.25
N VAL A 54 3.50 -3.81 -6.41
CA VAL A 54 4.73 -3.05 -6.42
C VAL A 54 4.81 -2.20 -5.16
N CYS A 55 5.89 -2.36 -4.41
CA CYS A 55 6.24 -1.54 -3.27
C CYS A 55 7.43 -0.65 -3.63
N ASN A 56 7.39 0.62 -3.21
CA ASN A 56 8.52 1.53 -3.37
C ASN A 56 8.54 2.56 -2.22
N SER A 57 9.61 3.36 -2.15
CA SER A 57 9.72 4.57 -1.35
C SER A 57 9.88 5.80 -2.25
N LEU A 58 9.46 6.96 -1.74
CA LEU A 58 9.64 8.26 -2.38
C LEU A 58 10.41 9.14 -1.40
N SER A 59 11.51 9.74 -1.84
CA SER A 59 12.33 10.63 -1.02
C SER A 59 12.69 11.88 -1.80
N GLY A 60 12.30 13.06 -1.30
CA GLY A 60 12.50 14.32 -2.01
C GLY A 60 11.92 14.34 -3.42
N GLY A 61 10.77 13.67 -3.63
CA GLY A 61 10.11 13.55 -4.92
C GLY A 61 10.76 12.55 -5.89
N SER A 62 11.79 11.81 -5.46
CA SER A 62 12.46 10.79 -6.27
C SER A 62 12.10 9.38 -5.81
N TRP A 63 11.70 8.53 -6.74
CA TRP A 63 11.39 7.13 -6.47
C TRP A 63 12.67 6.32 -6.24
N GLY A 64 12.62 5.40 -5.26
CA GLY A 64 13.66 4.40 -5.06
C GLY A 64 13.50 3.18 -5.96
N ASP A 65 14.15 2.08 -5.57
CA ASP A 65 14.06 0.79 -6.26
C ASP A 65 12.71 0.10 -5.99
N GLU A 66 12.06 -0.36 -7.07
CA GLU A 66 10.82 -1.14 -6.96
C GLU A 66 11.07 -2.52 -6.37
N GLN A 67 10.30 -2.89 -5.35
CA GLN A 67 10.13 -4.27 -4.90
C GLN A 67 8.83 -4.83 -5.49
N LYS A 68 8.89 -6.01 -6.10
CA LYS A 68 7.77 -6.63 -6.80
C LYS A 68 7.42 -7.96 -6.14
N ASP A 69 6.14 -8.16 -5.87
CA ASP A 69 5.59 -9.42 -5.37
C ASP A 69 4.54 -9.94 -6.35
N GLY A 70 4.71 -11.19 -6.78
CA GLY A 70 3.76 -11.89 -7.64
C GLY A 70 2.59 -12.50 -6.89
N HIS A 71 2.62 -12.53 -5.56
CA HIS A 71 1.46 -12.89 -4.76
C HIS A 71 0.43 -11.76 -4.81
N PHE A 72 -0.64 -11.98 -5.58
CA PHE A 72 -1.65 -10.96 -5.86
C PHE A 72 -3.04 -11.38 -5.36
N PRO A 73 -3.34 -11.19 -4.06
CA PRO A 73 -4.61 -11.55 -3.45
C PRO A 73 -5.65 -10.43 -3.64
N PHE A 74 -5.78 -9.87 -4.84
CA PHE A 74 -6.78 -8.85 -5.15
C PHE A 74 -7.59 -9.25 -6.37
N GLN A 75 -8.90 -9.05 -6.29
CA GLN A 75 -9.81 -9.23 -7.40
C GLN A 75 -10.49 -7.89 -7.72
N ASP A 76 -10.57 -7.57 -9.01
CA ASP A 76 -11.21 -6.33 -9.44
C ASP A 76 -12.69 -6.32 -9.04
N GLY A 77 -13.15 -5.19 -8.51
CA GLY A 77 -14.53 -5.03 -8.06
C GLY A 77 -14.85 -5.76 -6.76
N GLU A 78 -13.89 -6.39 -6.09
CA GLU A 78 -14.08 -7.05 -4.79
C GLU A 78 -13.58 -6.21 -3.61
N GLN A 79 -14.08 -6.54 -2.41
CA GLN A 79 -13.59 -5.93 -1.18
C GLN A 79 -12.27 -6.55 -0.75
N PHE A 80 -11.35 -5.69 -0.31
CA PHE A 80 -10.06 -6.10 0.23
C PHE A 80 -9.84 -5.55 1.63
N LYS A 81 -9.05 -6.28 2.42
CA LYS A 81 -8.49 -5.82 3.68
C LYS A 81 -6.97 -5.90 3.61
N ILE A 82 -6.32 -4.79 3.94
CA ILE A 82 -4.87 -4.69 4.03
C ILE A 82 -4.50 -4.32 5.45
N ILE A 83 -3.54 -5.02 6.03
CA ILE A 83 -3.02 -4.75 7.36
C ILE A 83 -1.55 -4.35 7.20
N THR A 84 -1.18 -3.22 7.78
CA THR A 84 0.19 -2.70 7.76
C THR A 84 0.69 -2.50 9.18
N ILE A 85 1.89 -3.00 9.47
CA ILE A 85 2.52 -2.87 10.79
C ILE A 85 3.80 -2.05 10.66
N CYS A 86 3.95 -0.99 11.47
CA CYS A 86 5.19 -0.22 11.51
C CYS A 86 6.27 -0.99 12.27
N LEU A 87 7.34 -1.39 11.58
CA LEU A 87 8.46 -2.13 12.13
C LEU A 87 9.69 -1.26 12.27
N LYS A 88 10.64 -1.73 13.09
CA LYS A 88 11.90 -1.03 13.36
C LYS A 88 12.94 -1.23 12.26
N ASP A 89 12.69 -2.11 11.27
CA ASP A 89 13.72 -2.62 10.39
C ASP A 89 13.74 -1.98 8.99
N SER A 90 14.96 -1.90 8.47
CA SER A 90 15.47 -0.89 7.53
C SER A 90 15.15 -1.12 6.05
N THR A 91 14.48 -2.22 5.68
CA THR A 91 14.28 -2.60 4.27
C THR A 91 12.88 -2.43 3.72
N LEU A 92 11.92 -1.99 4.55
CA LEU A 92 10.65 -1.34 4.22
C LEU A 92 9.97 -1.23 5.58
N PRO A 93 9.81 -0.04 6.18
CA PRO A 93 9.42 0.12 7.59
C PRO A 93 7.99 -0.37 7.90
N CYS A 94 7.30 -0.93 6.91
CA CYS A 94 5.91 -1.33 6.95
C CYS A 94 5.78 -2.68 6.23
N LEU A 95 5.52 -3.77 6.98
CA LEU A 95 5.08 -5.03 6.37
C LEU A 95 3.60 -4.91 6.02
N THR A 96 3.24 -5.35 4.82
CA THR A 96 1.86 -5.34 4.33
C THR A 96 1.38 -6.77 4.12
N ALA A 97 0.31 -7.16 4.82
CA ALA A 97 -0.45 -8.38 4.54
C ALA A 97 -1.77 -7.98 3.86
N ALA A 98 -2.15 -8.67 2.80
CA ALA A 98 -3.38 -8.42 2.06
C ALA A 98 -4.21 -9.69 1.96
N ASP A 99 -5.46 -9.63 2.41
CA ASP A 99 -6.44 -10.71 2.27
C ASP A 99 -7.64 -10.21 1.45
N CYS A 100 -8.00 -10.96 0.39
CA CYS A 100 -9.28 -10.81 -0.29
C CYS A 100 -10.33 -11.60 0.49
N LYS A 101 -11.34 -10.93 1.05
CA LYS A 101 -12.51 -11.65 1.57
C LYS A 101 -13.43 -11.93 0.39
N THR A 102 -13.29 -13.12 -0.20
CA THR A 102 -14.32 -13.67 -1.08
C THR A 102 -15.56 -13.99 -0.22
N HIS A 103 -16.70 -13.38 -0.52
CA HIS A 103 -18.00 -13.89 -0.08
C HIS A 103 -18.65 -14.65 -1.22
#